data_AF-Q67N75-F1
#
_entry.id   AF-Q67N75-F1
#
_cell.length_a   1.000
_cell.length_b   1.000
_cell.length_c   1.000
_cell.angle_alpha   90.00
_cell.angle_beta   90.00
_cell.angle_gamma   90.00
#
_symmetry.space_group_name_H-M   'P 1'
#
loop_
_entity.id
_entity.type
_entity.pdbx_description
1 polymer ?
#
loop_
_entity_poly.entity_id
_entity_poly.type
_entity_poly.pdbx_seq_one_letter_code
_entity_poly.pdbx_strand_id
1 'polypeptide(L)'
;MRSTSKKSTRKRWHWVIPLVLLLALAAAVRAVALHRPFDSPATADPGRSNPTNPDGSAEEQPPLHTLPELQTFLVMGVDSMEGEWGRSDSLMVVSYNPREQRVAMLSIPRDLWTYIPGRGYDKINHAYAFGGPTLSVETVERLLGMDIDHWVSISFDGFVEVIDALGGVEVNPPEPLYYVDPADRRFGPEGLVIDIQAGPQVMDGLTALKYARFRSDSQGDVGRMRRQQEIIQAAMKKAASPALFARAGQLIPALYHTIGTDMTVGEMLKLATTGRQALTKSPVTGTIEADEYWIDGVFYFGADLVKLRSTAYELLVGEPPGEDFLARAQADNQEYQSVLQREVARSQAAAAARAEEEAANSDGESGETVADPTGDGLGGDAAEGPDGTADETAGAWASVYVVDATGQGAAWDYVAGLEAAGMRVRVHESQAVLSVTMALVRDPELDEESVRQRLESVIPGVVIRMAPDPTAADDIDLVLGTNVLGD
;
A
#
# COMPACT_ATOMS: atom_id res chain seq x y z
N MET A 1 39.46 50.10 39.02
CA MET A 1 38.70 50.17 40.30
C MET A 1 37.21 49.93 40.00
N ARG A 2 36.62 48.97 40.73
CA ARG A 2 35.20 48.79 41.18
C ARG A 2 34.06 49.33 40.29
N SER A 3 33.15 48.50 39.76
CA SER A 3 32.09 47.68 40.41
C SER A 3 30.75 48.43 40.68
N THR A 4 29.64 47.79 40.25
CA THR A 4 28.26 47.66 40.83
C THR A 4 27.15 47.98 39.81
N SER A 5 26.41 47.00 39.29
CA SER A 5 25.23 46.29 39.84
C SER A 5 23.93 47.11 39.90
N LYS A 6 22.90 46.66 39.19
CA LYS A 6 21.50 46.66 39.68
C LYS A 6 20.68 45.50 39.09
N LYS A 7 20.19 44.63 39.98
CA LYS A 7 19.10 43.65 39.78
C LYS A 7 17.74 44.31 40.05
N SER A 8 16.68 43.87 39.36
CA SER A 8 15.26 43.91 39.78
C SER A 8 14.40 43.21 38.69
N THR A 9 14.06 41.92 38.80
CA THR A 9 12.87 41.29 39.45
C THR A 9 11.50 41.40 38.72
N ARG A 10 11.08 40.24 38.15
CA ARG A 10 9.72 39.60 38.22
C ARG A 10 8.57 40.24 37.38
N LYS A 11 7.59 39.51 36.78
CA LYS A 11 7.03 38.17 37.03
C LYS A 11 5.97 37.75 35.95
N ARG A 12 5.94 36.44 35.64
CA ARG A 12 4.77 35.51 35.55
C ARG A 12 3.60 35.80 34.59
N TRP A 13 3.76 35.56 33.28
CA TRP A 13 2.60 35.34 32.39
C TRP A 13 2.62 34.00 31.59
N HIS A 14 3.72 33.23 31.64
CA HIS A 14 3.89 32.04 30.77
C HIS A 14 3.18 30.76 31.23
N TRP A 15 2.50 30.75 32.38
CA TRP A 15 1.78 29.56 32.90
C TRP A 15 0.26 29.70 32.87
N VAL A 16 -0.29 30.91 32.65
CA VAL A 16 -1.75 31.14 32.64
C VAL A 16 -2.35 30.79 31.28
N ILE A 17 -1.62 31.05 30.19
CA ILE A 17 -2.03 30.72 28.81
C ILE A 17 -2.12 29.20 28.56
N PRO A 18 -1.13 28.37 28.93
CA PRO A 18 -1.24 26.93 28.76
C PRO A 18 -2.31 26.31 29.67
N LEU A 19 -2.56 26.84 30.88
CA LEU A 19 -3.61 26.31 31.76
C LEU A 19 -5.03 26.66 31.26
N VAL A 20 -5.23 27.85 30.68
CA VAL A 20 -6.51 28.25 30.07
C VAL A 20 -6.75 27.49 28.76
N LEU A 21 -5.71 27.22 27.96
CA LEU A 21 -5.80 26.33 26.80
C LEU A 21 -6.10 24.88 27.18
N LEU A 22 -5.48 24.37 28.25
CA LEU A 22 -5.69 22.99 28.73
C LEU A 22 -7.07 22.81 29.39
N LEU A 23 -7.60 23.85 30.05
CA LEU A 23 -8.99 23.87 30.54
C LEU A 23 -10.02 24.07 29.43
N ALA A 24 -9.71 24.84 28.37
CA ALA A 24 -10.57 24.96 27.19
C ALA A 24 -10.58 23.67 26.36
N LEU A 25 -9.44 22.98 26.25
CA LEU A 25 -9.32 21.68 25.59
C LEU A 25 -10.05 20.59 26.39
N ALA A 26 -9.92 20.58 27.72
CA ALA A 26 -10.69 19.68 28.59
C ALA A 26 -12.21 19.95 28.55
N ALA A 27 -12.64 21.20 28.32
CA ALA A 27 -14.05 21.55 28.13
C ALA A 27 -14.57 21.16 26.74
N ALA A 28 -13.73 21.25 25.70
CA ALA A 28 -14.06 20.78 24.34
C ALA A 28 -14.18 19.24 24.26
N VAL A 29 -13.27 18.51 24.91
CA VAL A 29 -13.33 17.05 25.04
C VAL A 29 -14.60 16.60 25.78
N ARG A 30 -15.07 17.37 26.76
CA ARG A 30 -16.33 17.07 27.49
C ARG A 30 -17.61 17.43 26.72
N ALA A 31 -17.52 18.30 25.71
CA ALA A 31 -18.64 18.63 24.82
C ALA A 31 -18.81 17.60 23.69
N VAL A 32 -17.71 17.01 23.21
CA VAL A 32 -17.73 15.93 22.19
C VAL A 32 -18.13 14.59 22.81
N ALA A 33 -17.67 14.28 24.04
CA ALA A 33 -17.99 13.03 24.74
C ALA A 33 -19.48 12.86 25.15
N LEU A 34 -20.34 13.88 24.95
CA LEU A 34 -21.77 13.76 25.20
C LEU A 34 -22.59 13.35 23.97
N HIS A 35 -22.00 13.20 22.77
CA HIS A 35 -22.72 12.75 21.58
C HIS A 35 -21.86 11.77 20.76
N ARG A 36 -21.79 10.51 21.20
CA ARG A 36 -22.24 9.31 20.45
C ARG A 36 -21.59 8.04 20.99
N PRO A 37 -22.38 7.00 21.33
CA PRO A 37 -21.83 5.66 21.55
C PRO A 37 -21.24 5.13 20.25
N PHE A 38 -20.18 4.32 20.40
CA PHE A 38 -19.53 3.56 19.34
C PHE A 38 -20.49 2.45 18.89
N ASP A 39 -21.37 2.78 17.95
CA ASP A 39 -22.28 1.81 17.33
C ASP A 39 -21.58 1.17 16.13
N SER A 40 -21.29 -0.14 16.24
CA SER A 40 -20.83 -0.97 15.13
C SER A 40 -21.86 -0.92 13.97
N PRO A 41 -21.48 -0.51 12.75
CA PRO A 41 -22.33 -0.71 11.59
C PRO A 41 -22.22 -2.18 11.15
N ALA A 42 -22.92 -3.06 11.87
CA ALA A 42 -23.24 -4.39 11.37
C ALA A 42 -24.37 -4.26 10.33
N THR A 43 -24.08 -3.64 9.19
CA THR A 43 -24.91 -3.82 7.99
C THR A 43 -24.26 -4.90 7.14
N ALA A 44 -24.70 -6.13 7.40
CA ALA A 44 -24.46 -7.25 6.50
C ALA A 44 -24.92 -6.86 5.09
N ASP A 45 -24.00 -6.91 4.13
CA ASP A 45 -24.32 -6.91 2.71
C ASP A 45 -25.18 -8.16 2.41
N PRO A 46 -26.44 -8.01 1.96
CA PRO A 46 -27.32 -9.15 1.69
C PRO A 46 -26.90 -9.99 0.47
N GLY A 47 -25.82 -9.63 -0.25
CA GLY A 47 -25.41 -10.25 -1.52
C GLY A 47 -24.33 -11.34 -1.46
N ARG A 48 -23.64 -11.57 -0.34
CA ARG A 48 -22.64 -12.66 -0.21
C ARG A 48 -22.85 -13.40 1.10
N SER A 49 -23.48 -14.57 1.00
CA SER A 49 -23.61 -15.52 2.11
C SER A 49 -22.24 -15.86 2.69
N ASN A 50 -22.12 -15.89 4.01
CA ASN A 50 -21.02 -16.59 4.68
C ASN A 50 -20.83 -17.95 4.01
N PRO A 51 -19.60 -18.37 3.64
CA PRO A 51 -19.35 -19.76 3.30
C PRO A 51 -19.68 -20.58 4.55
N THR A 52 -20.87 -21.15 4.54
CA THR A 52 -21.24 -22.24 5.42
C THR A 52 -20.80 -23.48 4.67
N ASN A 53 -20.24 -24.47 5.36
CA ASN A 53 -20.11 -25.79 4.77
C ASN A 53 -21.49 -26.20 4.19
N PRO A 54 -21.55 -26.99 3.11
CA PRO A 54 -22.82 -27.39 2.50
C PRO A 54 -23.80 -28.06 3.49
N ASP A 55 -23.33 -28.47 4.67
CA ASP A 55 -24.08 -29.09 5.76
C ASP A 55 -24.49 -28.13 6.90
N GLY A 56 -24.18 -26.83 6.81
CA GLY A 56 -24.52 -25.82 7.82
C GLY A 56 -23.65 -25.84 9.08
N SER A 57 -22.55 -26.60 9.08
CA SER A 57 -21.53 -26.51 10.14
C SER A 57 -20.73 -25.21 10.02
N ALA A 58 -20.40 -24.61 11.17
CA ALA A 58 -19.39 -23.55 11.22
C ALA A 58 -18.06 -24.14 10.75
N GLU A 59 -17.35 -23.40 9.90
CA GLU A 59 -16.02 -23.80 9.44
C GLU A 59 -15.12 -23.97 10.67
N GLU A 60 -14.72 -25.21 10.98
CA GLU A 60 -13.91 -25.52 12.14
C GLU A 60 -12.50 -24.96 11.89
N GLN A 61 -12.15 -23.89 12.60
CA GLN A 61 -10.86 -23.24 12.40
C GLN A 61 -9.73 -24.15 12.90
N PRO A 62 -8.65 -24.30 12.13
CA PRO A 62 -7.50 -25.06 12.59
C PRO A 62 -6.96 -24.44 13.89
N PRO A 63 -6.49 -25.24 14.85
CA PRO A 63 -5.98 -24.73 16.12
C PRO A 63 -4.76 -23.84 15.86
N LEU A 64 -4.82 -22.61 16.39
CA LEU A 64 -3.72 -21.65 16.33
C LEU A 64 -2.59 -22.06 17.28
N HIS A 65 -1.36 -21.72 16.90
CA HIS A 65 -0.22 -21.88 17.79
C HIS A 65 -0.18 -20.73 18.80
N THR A 66 -0.23 -21.06 20.10
CA THR A 66 -0.20 -20.06 21.17
C THR A 66 1.22 -19.64 21.52
N LEU A 67 1.44 -18.35 21.78
CA LEU A 67 2.75 -17.77 22.10
C LEU A 67 2.83 -17.22 23.54
N PRO A 68 2.68 -18.06 24.59
CA PRO A 68 2.50 -17.61 25.98
C PRO A 68 3.68 -16.85 26.60
N GLU A 69 4.85 -16.94 25.98
CA GLU A 69 6.08 -16.24 26.43
C GLU A 69 6.25 -14.86 25.78
N LEU A 70 5.39 -14.52 24.82
CA LEU A 70 5.41 -13.27 24.08
C LEU A 70 4.17 -12.43 24.41
N GLN A 71 4.26 -11.14 24.12
CA GLN A 71 3.08 -10.30 23.92
C GLN A 71 3.08 -9.89 22.45
N THR A 72 1.98 -10.16 21.76
CA THR A 72 1.83 -9.94 20.32
C THR A 72 0.75 -8.90 20.05
N PHE A 73 0.99 -8.04 19.04
CA PHE A 73 0.14 -6.92 18.71
C PHE A 73 -0.06 -6.86 17.21
N LEU A 74 -1.31 -6.81 16.73
CA LEU A 74 -1.62 -6.37 15.38
C LEU A 74 -1.73 -4.84 15.35
N VAL A 75 -0.78 -4.18 14.71
CA VAL A 75 -0.76 -2.73 14.50
C VAL A 75 -1.31 -2.39 13.11
N MET A 76 -2.33 -1.55 13.08
CA MET A 76 -3.06 -1.17 11.88
C MET A 76 -3.05 0.35 11.70
N GLY A 77 -2.52 0.82 10.58
CA GLY A 77 -2.71 2.19 10.12
C GLY A 77 -3.97 2.25 9.26
N VAL A 78 -4.98 2.99 9.70
CA VAL A 78 -6.29 3.04 9.05
C VAL A 78 -6.49 4.36 8.32
N ASP A 79 -6.87 4.25 7.05
CA ASP A 79 -7.32 5.40 6.28
C ASP A 79 -8.86 5.45 6.32
N SER A 80 -9.40 6.01 7.41
CA SER A 80 -10.85 6.16 7.61
C SER A 80 -11.26 7.64 7.61
N MET A 81 -12.30 7.97 6.86
CA MET A 81 -13.11 9.17 7.10
C MET A 81 -14.20 8.86 8.13
N GLU A 82 -14.72 9.89 8.80
CA GLU A 82 -15.79 9.76 9.79
C GLU A 82 -17.00 8.96 9.24
N GLY A 83 -17.33 7.82 9.87
CA GLY A 83 -18.59 7.10 9.65
C GLY A 83 -18.51 5.77 8.89
N GLU A 84 -17.38 5.42 8.26
CA GLU A 84 -17.17 4.12 7.61
C GLU A 84 -15.88 3.44 8.09
N TRP A 85 -15.86 2.11 8.10
CA TRP A 85 -14.61 1.37 8.29
C TRP A 85 -13.80 1.49 7.01
N GLY A 86 -12.79 2.36 7.05
CA GLY A 86 -11.79 2.48 5.98
C GLY A 86 -10.97 1.20 5.79
N ARG A 87 -9.95 1.23 4.93
CA ARG A 87 -9.02 0.09 4.76
C ARG A 87 -7.80 0.26 5.67
N SER A 88 -7.24 -0.85 6.15
CA SER A 88 -5.96 -0.85 6.84
C SER A 88 -4.81 -0.81 5.82
N ASP A 89 -4.29 0.38 5.55
CA ASP A 89 -3.24 0.61 4.55
C ASP A 89 -1.82 0.29 5.06
N SER A 90 -1.70 0.06 6.37
CA SER A 90 -0.53 -0.49 7.05
C SER A 90 -0.98 -1.62 7.98
N LEU A 91 -0.36 -2.79 7.86
CA LEU A 91 -0.58 -3.97 8.69
C LEU A 91 0.78 -4.48 9.17
N MET A 92 0.96 -4.56 10.48
CA MET A 92 2.21 -5.02 11.09
C MET A 92 1.94 -5.84 12.33
N VAL A 93 2.57 -7.00 12.45
CA VAL A 93 2.57 -7.77 13.69
C VAL A 93 3.82 -7.42 14.48
N VAL A 94 3.65 -7.02 15.73
CA VAL A 94 4.73 -6.70 16.66
C VAL A 94 4.74 -7.75 17.77
N SER A 95 5.89 -8.35 18.04
CA SER A 95 6.08 -9.20 19.21
C SER A 95 7.04 -8.56 20.20
N TYR A 96 6.75 -8.73 21.48
CA TYR A 96 7.61 -8.36 22.59
C TYR A 96 7.89 -9.58 23.47
N ASN A 97 9.16 -9.97 23.53
CA ASN A 97 9.65 -10.99 24.46
C ASN A 97 10.19 -10.30 25.73
N PRO A 98 9.49 -10.38 26.88
CA PRO A 98 9.95 -9.77 28.13
C PRO A 98 11.16 -10.47 28.76
N ARG A 99 11.41 -11.75 28.46
CA ARG A 99 12.57 -12.47 28.99
C ARG A 99 13.85 -12.00 28.31
N GLU A 100 13.81 -11.88 26.98
CA GLU A 100 14.97 -11.49 26.17
C GLU A 100 15.10 -9.96 25.99
N GLN A 101 14.05 -9.21 26.37
CA GLN A 101 13.94 -7.79 26.08
C GLN A 101 14.13 -7.53 24.59
N ARG A 102 13.39 -8.28 23.77
CA ARG A 102 13.47 -8.31 22.30
C ARG A 102 12.12 -7.86 21.73
N VAL A 103 12.18 -6.98 20.74
CA VAL A 103 11.01 -6.59 19.96
C VAL A 103 11.25 -7.01 18.52
N ALA A 104 10.24 -7.62 17.89
CA ALA A 104 10.27 -7.91 16.47
C ALA A 104 9.03 -7.32 15.78
N MET A 105 9.18 -6.94 14.51
CA MET A 105 8.12 -6.32 13.70
C MET A 105 8.07 -6.97 12.32
N LEU A 106 6.92 -7.53 11.98
CA LEU A 106 6.64 -8.15 10.69
C LEU A 106 5.63 -7.30 9.93
N SER A 107 6.05 -6.68 8.83
CA SER A 107 5.13 -6.00 7.92
C SER A 107 4.40 -7.00 7.02
N ILE A 108 3.09 -6.80 6.88
CA ILE A 108 2.22 -7.58 6.00
C ILE A 108 1.81 -6.69 4.82
N PRO A 109 2.11 -7.06 3.57
CA PRO A 109 1.63 -6.34 2.40
C PRO A 109 0.11 -6.25 2.41
N ARG A 110 -0.44 -5.05 2.25
CA ARG A 110 -1.90 -4.81 2.33
C ARG A 110 -2.70 -5.54 1.24
N ASP A 111 -2.06 -5.80 0.09
CA ASP A 111 -2.64 -6.43 -1.09
C ASP A 111 -2.41 -7.96 -1.10
N LEU A 112 -1.96 -8.53 0.02
CA LEU A 112 -1.78 -9.98 0.18
C LEU A 112 -3.13 -10.71 0.05
N TRP A 113 -3.19 -11.65 -0.89
CA TRP A 113 -4.31 -12.55 -1.11
C TRP A 113 -4.36 -13.57 0.02
N THR A 114 -5.44 -13.55 0.80
CA THR A 114 -5.61 -14.44 1.94
C THR A 114 -7.07 -14.75 2.16
N TYR A 115 -7.34 -15.83 2.88
CA TYR A 115 -8.69 -16.17 3.28
C TYR A 115 -9.16 -15.26 4.42
N ILE A 116 -10.25 -14.54 4.19
CA ILE A 116 -10.94 -13.74 5.19
C ILE A 116 -12.15 -14.54 5.70
N PRO A 117 -12.21 -14.88 6.99
CA PRO A 117 -13.33 -15.62 7.58
C PRO A 117 -14.69 -15.01 7.22
N GLY A 118 -15.62 -15.84 6.76
CA GLY A 118 -16.96 -15.40 6.35
C GLY A 118 -17.02 -14.68 4.99
N ARG A 119 -15.88 -14.40 4.33
CA ARG A 119 -15.82 -13.61 3.09
C ARG A 119 -15.13 -14.33 1.93
N GLY A 120 -14.34 -15.36 2.20
CA GLY A 120 -13.54 -16.05 1.19
C GLY A 120 -12.20 -15.37 0.96
N TYR A 121 -11.54 -15.67 -0.17
CA TYR A 121 -10.24 -15.11 -0.49
C TYR A 121 -10.34 -13.69 -1.07
N ASP A 122 -9.59 -12.76 -0.50
CA ASP A 122 -9.48 -11.36 -0.95
C ASP A 122 -8.18 -10.73 -0.41
N LYS A 123 -7.97 -9.44 -0.66
CA LYS A 123 -6.87 -8.65 -0.09
C LYS A 123 -7.02 -8.53 1.42
N ILE A 124 -5.93 -8.77 2.14
CA ILE A 124 -5.96 -8.77 3.61
C ILE A 124 -6.45 -7.44 4.21
N ASN A 125 -6.18 -6.30 3.57
CA ASN A 125 -6.67 -5.01 4.06
C ASN A 125 -8.18 -4.82 4.00
N HIS A 126 -8.89 -5.66 3.23
CA HIS A 126 -10.35 -5.65 3.19
C HIS A 126 -10.97 -6.22 4.47
N ALA A 127 -10.24 -7.04 5.24
CA ALA A 127 -10.73 -7.57 6.51
C ALA A 127 -11.16 -6.45 7.47
N TYR A 128 -10.42 -5.34 7.50
CA TYR A 128 -10.77 -4.18 8.34
C TYR A 128 -12.05 -3.50 7.86
N ALA A 129 -12.21 -3.33 6.54
CA ALA A 129 -13.42 -2.73 5.98
C ALA A 129 -14.66 -3.61 6.21
N PHE A 130 -14.49 -4.94 6.17
CA PHE A 130 -15.59 -5.89 6.33
C PHE A 130 -16.02 -6.16 7.77
N GLY A 131 -15.06 -6.14 8.71
CA GLY A 131 -15.24 -6.68 10.07
C GLY A 131 -14.44 -5.94 11.14
N GLY A 132 -13.78 -4.84 10.77
CA GLY A 132 -13.04 -3.99 11.69
C GLY A 132 -11.80 -4.68 12.25
N PRO A 133 -11.27 -4.21 13.39
CA PRO A 133 -10.06 -4.78 13.97
C PRO A 133 -10.21 -6.27 14.33
N THR A 134 -11.41 -6.72 14.73
CA THR A 134 -11.63 -8.12 15.12
C THR A 134 -11.45 -9.07 13.93
N LEU A 135 -12.05 -8.79 12.78
CA LEU A 135 -11.87 -9.64 11.60
C LEU A 135 -10.46 -9.53 11.02
N SER A 136 -9.81 -8.36 11.15
CA SER A 136 -8.40 -8.22 10.79
C SER A 136 -7.49 -9.12 11.64
N VAL A 137 -7.70 -9.17 12.95
CA VAL A 137 -6.97 -10.09 13.85
C VAL A 137 -7.18 -11.53 13.42
N GLU A 138 -8.43 -11.97 13.29
CA GLU A 138 -8.76 -13.36 12.91
C GLU A 138 -8.15 -13.76 11.55
N THR A 139 -8.16 -12.83 10.59
CA THR A 139 -7.56 -13.03 9.25
C THR A 139 -6.04 -13.17 9.36
N VAL A 140 -5.37 -12.34 10.16
CA VAL A 140 -3.90 -12.39 10.34
C VAL A 140 -3.50 -13.62 11.14
N GLU A 141 -4.25 -13.99 12.18
CA GLU A 141 -4.02 -15.20 12.96
C GLU A 141 -4.09 -16.44 12.07
N ARG A 142 -5.11 -16.52 11.19
CA ARG A 142 -5.24 -17.62 10.22
C ARG A 142 -4.12 -17.61 9.18
N LEU A 143 -3.70 -16.45 8.69
CA LEU A 143 -2.58 -16.32 7.77
C LEU A 143 -1.28 -16.86 8.42
N LEU A 144 -1.00 -16.43 9.65
CA LEU A 144 0.24 -16.75 10.36
C LEU A 144 0.22 -18.13 11.05
N GLY A 145 -0.96 -18.68 11.32
CA GLY A 145 -1.13 -19.87 12.15
C GLY A 145 -0.76 -19.66 13.62
N MET A 146 -0.78 -18.42 14.10
CA MET A 146 -0.35 -18.00 15.44
C MET A 146 -1.41 -17.08 16.05
N ASP A 147 -1.52 -17.07 17.38
CA ASP A 147 -2.39 -16.15 18.11
C ASP A 147 -1.84 -14.72 18.14
N ILE A 148 -2.76 -13.75 18.24
CA ILE A 148 -2.46 -12.35 18.48
C ILE A 148 -3.19 -11.88 19.75
N ASP A 149 -2.44 -11.43 20.74
CA ASP A 149 -2.99 -11.07 22.06
C ASP A 149 -3.82 -9.78 22.04
N HIS A 150 -3.37 -8.80 21.24
CA HIS A 150 -3.89 -7.44 21.26
C HIS A 150 -3.89 -6.81 19.87
N TRP A 151 -4.70 -5.77 19.69
CA TRP A 151 -4.67 -4.95 18.48
C TRP A 151 -4.60 -3.46 18.79
N VAL A 152 -3.99 -2.71 17.87
CA VAL A 152 -3.91 -1.26 17.91
C VAL A 152 -4.20 -0.73 16.52
N SER A 153 -5.23 0.10 16.37
CA SER A 153 -5.52 0.84 15.15
C SER A 153 -5.25 2.33 15.36
N ILE A 154 -4.65 2.99 14.37
CA ILE A 154 -4.38 4.43 14.43
C ILE A 154 -4.79 5.11 13.12
N SER A 155 -5.58 6.18 13.23
CA SER A 155 -5.94 7.03 12.10
C SER A 155 -4.80 8.00 11.77
N PHE A 156 -4.91 8.72 10.65
CA PHE A 156 -3.93 9.75 10.31
C PHE A 156 -3.84 10.86 11.36
N ASP A 157 -4.97 11.37 11.85
CA ASP A 157 -4.99 12.41 12.88
C ASP A 157 -4.37 11.89 14.19
N GLY A 158 -4.75 10.68 14.60
CA GLY A 158 -4.17 10.08 15.81
C GLY A 158 -2.67 9.84 15.69
N PHE A 159 -2.19 9.47 14.51
CA PHE A 159 -0.77 9.33 14.22
C PHE A 159 -0.03 10.66 14.38
N VAL A 160 -0.56 11.74 13.80
CA VAL A 160 0.03 13.09 13.91
C VAL A 160 0.11 13.50 15.38
N GLU A 161 -0.97 13.37 16.13
CA GLU A 161 -1.03 13.73 17.55
C GLU A 161 -0.02 12.95 18.40
N VAL A 162 0.10 11.63 18.16
CA VAL A 162 1.06 10.79 18.89
C VAL A 162 2.49 11.23 18.63
N ILE A 163 2.87 11.45 17.36
CA ILE A 163 4.24 11.86 17.00
C ILE A 163 4.56 13.26 17.55
N ASP A 164 3.61 14.20 17.51
CA ASP A 164 3.78 15.54 18.06
C ASP A 164 3.90 15.51 19.59
N ALA A 165 3.14 14.65 20.27
CA ALA A 165 3.24 14.46 21.72
C ALA A 165 4.61 13.89 22.15
N LEU A 166 5.25 13.10 21.28
CA LEU A 166 6.64 12.66 21.47
C LEU A 166 7.65 13.80 21.22
N GLY A 167 7.23 14.89 20.59
CA GLY A 167 8.10 15.99 20.16
C GLY A 167 8.89 15.65 18.90
N GLY A 168 8.23 14.98 17.95
CA GLY A 168 8.77 14.56 16.66
C GLY A 168 9.69 13.34 16.73
N VAL A 169 9.94 12.76 15.55
CA VAL A 169 10.80 11.59 15.35
C VAL A 169 12.00 11.91 14.47
N GLU A 170 13.14 11.32 14.77
CA GLU A 170 14.38 11.50 13.99
C GLU A 170 14.45 10.44 12.90
N VAL A 171 14.52 10.87 11.64
CA VAL A 171 14.50 10.04 10.43
C VAL A 171 15.62 10.52 9.50
N ASN A 172 16.21 9.61 8.71
CA ASN A 172 17.29 9.96 7.79
C ASN A 172 16.98 9.47 6.37
N PRO A 173 16.15 10.19 5.59
CA PRO A 173 15.86 9.84 4.22
C PRO A 173 17.16 9.83 3.39
N PRO A 174 17.46 8.75 2.65
CA PRO A 174 18.69 8.66 1.87
C PRO A 174 18.68 9.60 0.65
N GLU A 175 17.49 9.93 0.16
CA GLU A 175 17.24 10.70 -1.06
C GLU A 175 16.06 11.66 -0.81
N PRO A 176 15.99 12.77 -1.57
CA PRO A 176 14.83 13.65 -1.49
C PRO A 176 13.57 12.93 -1.98
N LEU A 177 12.47 13.15 -1.28
CA LEU A 177 11.17 12.57 -1.60
C LEU A 177 10.24 13.70 -2.03
N TYR A 178 9.78 13.65 -3.28
CA TYR A 178 8.85 14.61 -3.84
C TYR A 178 7.63 13.90 -4.47
N TYR A 179 6.43 14.29 -4.08
CA TYR A 179 5.18 13.73 -4.57
C TYR A 179 4.07 14.78 -4.45
N VAL A 180 3.25 14.93 -5.49
CA VAL A 180 2.07 15.80 -5.46
C VAL A 180 0.86 14.98 -5.89
N ASP A 181 -0.17 14.98 -5.06
CA ASP A 181 -1.49 14.44 -5.37
C ASP A 181 -2.56 15.50 -5.12
N PRO A 182 -2.99 16.21 -6.16
CA PRO A 182 -4.04 17.22 -6.08
C PRO A 182 -5.42 16.66 -5.71
N ALA A 183 -5.64 15.34 -5.87
CA ALA A 183 -6.90 14.69 -5.56
C ALA A 183 -7.04 14.45 -4.05
N ASP A 184 -5.93 14.28 -3.32
CA ASP A 184 -5.92 14.12 -1.87
C ASP A 184 -6.09 15.46 -1.12
N ARG A 185 -7.29 16.04 -1.23
CA ARG A 185 -7.66 17.34 -0.62
C ARG A 185 -7.72 17.35 0.90
N ARG A 186 -7.46 16.23 1.58
CA ARG A 186 -7.37 16.16 3.05
C ARG A 186 -6.25 17.04 3.59
N PHE A 187 -5.23 17.31 2.78
CA PHE A 187 -4.05 18.10 3.16
C PHE A 187 -4.14 19.58 2.77
N GLY A 188 -5.30 20.02 2.26
CA GLY A 188 -5.56 21.40 1.89
C GLY A 188 -5.97 21.54 0.42
N PRO A 189 -6.16 22.80 -0.05
CA PRO A 189 -6.64 23.09 -1.40
C PRO A 189 -5.67 22.63 -2.50
N GLU A 190 -4.38 22.50 -2.19
CA GLU A 190 -3.33 22.04 -3.11
C GLU A 190 -3.20 20.51 -3.17
N GLY A 191 -3.96 19.78 -2.34
CA GLY A 191 -3.86 18.34 -2.20
C GLY A 191 -2.68 17.89 -1.32
N LEU A 192 -2.29 16.62 -1.42
CA LEU A 192 -1.14 16.07 -0.70
C LEU A 192 0.15 16.48 -1.42
N VAL A 193 0.93 17.33 -0.77
CA VAL A 193 2.31 17.65 -1.19
C VAL A 193 3.28 17.02 -0.22
N ILE A 194 4.13 16.12 -0.71
CA ILE A 194 5.29 15.57 -0.01
C ILE A 194 6.52 16.24 -0.62
N ASP A 195 7.26 16.98 0.19
CA ASP A 195 8.58 17.53 -0.14
C ASP A 195 9.45 17.35 1.10
N ILE A 196 10.27 16.31 1.08
CA ILE A 196 11.14 15.91 2.19
C ILE A 196 12.56 15.81 1.65
N GLN A 197 13.46 16.60 2.20
CA GLN A 197 14.86 16.62 1.79
C GLN A 197 15.61 15.38 2.31
N ALA A 198 16.69 15.01 1.63
CA ALA A 198 17.58 13.96 2.12
C ALA A 198 18.32 14.39 3.41
N GLY A 199 18.69 13.41 4.22
CA GLY A 199 19.54 13.59 5.39
C GLY A 199 18.81 13.62 6.75
N PRO A 200 19.56 13.59 7.87
CA PRO A 200 18.99 13.46 9.19
C PRO A 200 18.15 14.67 9.57
N GLN A 201 16.90 14.43 9.96
CA GLN A 201 15.96 15.49 10.34
C GLN A 201 14.97 15.01 11.41
N VAL A 202 14.44 15.95 12.19
CA VAL A 202 13.33 15.69 13.10
C VAL A 202 12.03 16.03 12.39
N MET A 203 11.21 15.01 12.14
CA MET A 203 9.89 15.14 11.52
C MET A 203 8.83 15.32 12.61
N ASP A 204 8.00 16.36 12.46
CA ASP A 204 6.75 16.48 13.20
C ASP A 204 5.71 15.46 12.69
N GLY A 205 4.55 15.39 13.34
CA GLY A 205 3.53 14.39 13.02
C GLY A 205 3.07 14.44 11.57
N LEU A 206 2.85 15.64 11.02
CA LEU A 206 2.42 15.80 9.64
C LEU A 206 3.51 15.39 8.64
N THR A 207 4.75 15.79 8.88
CA THR A 207 5.89 15.43 8.02
C THR A 207 6.17 13.93 8.09
N ALA A 208 6.09 13.33 9.27
CA ALA A 208 6.23 11.88 9.46
C ALA A 208 5.09 11.11 8.76
N LEU A 209 3.86 11.63 8.79
CA LEU A 209 2.74 11.00 8.08
C LEU A 209 2.98 11.03 6.57
N LYS A 210 3.42 12.16 6.02
CA LYS A 210 3.81 12.28 4.61
C LYS A 210 4.93 11.30 4.25
N TYR A 211 5.96 11.19 5.09
CA TYR A 211 7.03 10.21 4.92
C TYR A 211 6.50 8.76 4.89
N ALA A 212 5.60 8.40 5.80
CA ALA A 212 4.98 7.07 5.89
C ALA A 212 4.10 6.72 4.67
N ARG A 213 3.61 7.71 3.94
CA ARG A 213 2.70 7.55 2.81
C ARG A 213 3.40 7.54 1.45
N PHE A 214 4.66 7.97 1.38
CA PHE A 214 5.40 8.08 0.13
C PHE A 214 5.62 6.72 -0.55
N ARG A 215 5.25 6.64 -1.83
CA ARG A 215 5.35 5.44 -2.71
C ARG A 215 6.01 5.74 -4.06
N SER A 216 6.37 7.00 -4.34
CA SER A 216 6.81 7.47 -5.67
C SER A 216 8.23 7.05 -6.08
N ASP A 217 8.82 6.08 -5.40
CA ASP A 217 10.16 5.62 -5.71
C ASP A 217 10.15 4.26 -6.41
N SER A 218 11.33 3.83 -6.82
CA SER A 218 11.56 2.52 -7.41
C SER A 218 11.21 1.34 -6.49
N GLN A 219 10.96 1.56 -5.20
CA GLN A 219 10.60 0.51 -4.23
C GLN A 219 9.09 0.45 -3.94
N GLY A 220 8.28 1.40 -4.41
CA GLY A 220 6.82 1.38 -4.31
C GLY A 220 6.30 1.09 -2.91
N ASP A 221 5.47 0.05 -2.77
CA ASP A 221 4.93 -0.38 -1.48
C ASP A 221 5.99 -0.93 -0.52
N VAL A 222 7.00 -1.64 -1.04
CA VAL A 222 8.11 -2.14 -0.22
C VAL A 222 8.87 -0.99 0.43
N GLY A 223 9.11 0.09 -0.34
CA GLY A 223 9.70 1.32 0.17
C GLY A 223 8.84 1.96 1.26
N ARG A 224 7.51 2.00 1.07
CA ARG A 224 6.55 2.50 2.06
C ARG A 224 6.60 1.71 3.36
N MET A 225 6.54 0.38 3.31
CA MET A 225 6.60 -0.48 4.49
C MET A 225 7.89 -0.24 5.29
N ARG A 226 9.04 -0.11 4.60
CA ARG A 226 10.32 0.21 5.24
C ARG A 226 10.29 1.55 5.97
N ARG A 227 9.71 2.60 5.38
CA ARG A 227 9.55 3.91 6.03
C ARG A 227 8.63 3.86 7.24
N GLN A 228 7.54 3.10 7.16
CA GLN A 228 6.65 2.88 8.30
C GLN A 228 7.39 2.20 9.46
N GLN A 229 8.19 1.16 9.17
CA GLN A 229 9.07 0.55 10.18
C GLN A 229 10.07 1.55 10.75
N GLU A 230 10.72 2.38 9.92
CA GLU A 230 11.68 3.41 10.38
C GLU A 230 11.03 4.41 11.34
N ILE A 231 9.82 4.88 11.03
CA ILE A 231 9.06 5.79 11.91
C ILE A 231 8.76 5.11 13.24
N ILE A 232 8.28 3.86 13.23
CA ILE A 232 7.95 3.13 14.47
C ILE A 232 9.21 2.94 15.31
N GLN A 233 10.35 2.61 14.70
CA GLN A 233 11.64 2.52 15.40
C GLN A 233 12.05 3.86 16.02
N ALA A 234 11.92 4.95 15.28
CA ALA A 234 12.23 6.28 15.77
C ALA A 234 11.31 6.71 16.92
N ALA A 235 10.01 6.39 16.82
CA ALA A 235 9.02 6.62 17.88
C ALA A 235 9.33 5.79 19.13
N MET A 236 9.67 4.51 18.99
CA MET A 236 10.09 3.62 20.08
C MET A 236 11.33 4.17 20.81
N LYS A 237 12.36 4.57 20.05
CA LYS A 237 13.58 5.18 20.60
C LYS A 237 13.27 6.47 21.37
N LYS A 238 12.37 7.31 20.83
CA LYS A 238 11.93 8.55 21.48
C LYS A 238 11.17 8.26 22.77
N ALA A 239 10.24 7.32 22.75
CA ALA A 239 9.45 6.86 23.90
C ALA A 239 10.33 6.28 25.03
N ALA A 240 11.46 5.64 24.69
CA ALA A 240 12.43 5.14 25.66
C ALA A 240 13.17 6.23 26.46
N SER A 241 13.09 7.50 26.03
CA SER A 241 13.80 8.59 26.67
C SER A 241 13.33 8.80 28.13
N PRO A 242 14.24 9.10 29.08
CA PRO A 242 13.87 9.28 30.49
C PRO A 242 12.76 10.32 30.71
N ALA A 243 12.76 11.40 29.91
CA ALA A 243 11.79 12.48 30.02
C ALA A 243 10.39 12.11 29.54
N LEU A 244 10.27 11.26 28.50
CA LEU A 244 8.97 10.76 28.04
C LEU A 244 8.48 9.62 28.91
N PHE A 245 9.38 8.73 29.35
CA PHE A 245 9.05 7.68 30.30
C PHE A 245 8.45 8.24 31.60
N ALA A 246 9.04 9.30 32.17
CA ALA A 246 8.50 9.97 33.35
C ALA A 246 7.11 10.60 33.12
N ARG A 247 6.76 10.89 31.86
CA ARG A 247 5.47 11.44 31.44
C ARG A 247 4.50 10.38 30.93
N ALA A 248 4.87 9.11 30.86
CA ALA A 248 4.03 8.04 30.30
C ALA A 248 2.66 7.95 31.01
N GLY A 249 2.64 8.09 32.34
CA GLY A 249 1.40 8.13 33.14
C GLY A 249 0.44 9.27 32.83
N GLN A 250 0.91 10.33 32.14
CA GLN A 250 0.08 11.45 31.68
C GLN A 250 -0.21 11.35 30.18
N LEU A 251 0.78 10.95 29.38
CA LEU A 251 0.68 10.86 27.93
C LEU A 251 -0.24 9.72 27.49
N ILE A 252 -0.14 8.53 28.08
CA ILE A 252 -0.96 7.38 27.68
C ILE A 252 -2.46 7.68 27.88
N PRO A 253 -2.93 8.13 29.07
CA PRO A 253 -4.34 8.48 29.21
C PRO A 253 -4.78 9.63 28.31
N ALA A 254 -3.90 10.61 28.04
CA ALA A 254 -4.22 11.74 27.19
C ALA A 254 -4.38 11.34 25.71
N LEU A 255 -3.57 10.39 25.22
CA LEU A 255 -3.59 9.92 23.84
C LEU A 255 -4.49 8.69 23.63
N TYR A 256 -5.06 8.11 24.69
CA TYR A 256 -5.87 6.91 24.58
C TYR A 256 -7.06 7.05 23.60
N HIS A 257 -7.61 8.27 23.50
CA HIS A 257 -8.71 8.56 22.58
C HIS A 257 -8.31 8.63 21.10
N THR A 258 -7.01 8.73 20.80
CA THR A 258 -6.49 8.86 19.43
C THR A 258 -6.16 7.52 18.78
N ILE A 259 -6.18 6.44 19.57
CA ILE A 259 -5.93 5.07 19.13
C ILE A 259 -7.15 4.19 19.42
N GLY A 260 -7.46 3.27 18.51
CA GLY A 260 -8.34 2.15 18.80
C GLY A 260 -7.51 1.00 19.35
N THR A 261 -7.94 0.36 20.43
CA THR A 261 -7.28 -0.83 20.97
C THR A 261 -8.22 -1.59 21.90
N ASP A 262 -7.97 -2.88 22.09
CA ASP A 262 -8.56 -3.70 23.15
C ASP A 262 -7.80 -3.60 24.48
N MET A 263 -6.62 -2.98 24.49
CA MET A 263 -5.85 -2.77 25.72
C MET A 263 -6.49 -1.72 26.62
N THR A 264 -6.49 -1.99 27.92
CA THR A 264 -6.78 -0.98 28.94
C THR A 264 -5.58 -0.05 29.13
N VAL A 265 -5.84 1.18 29.60
CA VAL A 265 -4.78 2.13 30.00
C VAL A 265 -3.80 1.51 31.01
N GLY A 266 -4.29 0.64 31.91
CA GLY A 266 -3.46 -0.06 32.88
C GLY A 266 -2.48 -1.05 32.23
N GLU A 267 -2.93 -1.80 31.23
CA GLU A 267 -2.09 -2.72 30.45
C GLU A 267 -1.05 -1.95 29.63
N MET A 268 -1.43 -0.84 28.98
CA MET A 268 -0.49 0.01 28.26
C MET A 268 0.59 0.60 29.19
N LEU A 269 0.21 1.03 30.39
CA LEU A 269 1.17 1.52 31.39
C LEU A 269 2.10 0.41 31.86
N LYS A 270 1.56 -0.79 32.10
CA LYS A 270 2.37 -1.97 32.46
C LYS A 270 3.37 -2.27 31.34
N LEU A 271 2.92 -2.35 30.10
CA LEU A 271 3.76 -2.57 28.92
C LEU A 271 4.85 -1.51 28.80
N ALA A 272 4.51 -0.22 28.97
CA ALA A 272 5.48 0.87 28.93
C ALA A 272 6.57 0.71 30.01
N THR A 273 6.20 0.24 31.21
CA THR A 273 7.16 0.00 32.29
C THR A 273 8.03 -1.23 32.07
N THR A 274 7.46 -2.36 31.61
CA THR A 274 8.20 -3.61 31.41
C THR A 274 9.04 -3.60 30.14
N GLY A 275 8.53 -2.98 29.07
CA GLY A 275 9.16 -2.91 27.76
C GLY A 275 10.25 -1.85 27.63
N ARG A 276 10.45 -0.98 28.62
CA ARG A 276 11.40 0.15 28.56
C ARG A 276 12.80 -0.29 28.11
N GLN A 277 13.31 -1.39 28.65
CA GLN A 277 14.65 -1.87 28.32
C GLN A 277 14.69 -2.40 26.88
N ALA A 278 13.65 -3.08 26.42
CA ALA A 278 13.54 -3.55 25.05
C ALA A 278 13.56 -2.39 24.03
N LEU A 279 12.94 -1.24 24.35
CA LEU A 279 12.97 -0.05 23.49
C LEU A 279 14.37 0.59 23.32
N THR A 280 15.35 0.20 24.14
CA THR A 280 16.75 0.68 23.97
C THR A 280 17.54 -0.14 22.95
N LYS A 281 17.02 -1.29 22.53
CA LYS A 281 17.59 -2.12 21.47
C LYS A 281 16.86 -1.82 20.16
N SER A 282 17.57 -1.98 19.04
CA SER A 282 16.91 -1.95 17.74
C SER A 282 15.99 -3.18 17.62
N PRO A 283 14.73 -3.02 17.20
CA PRO A 283 13.87 -4.15 16.93
C PRO A 283 14.35 -4.92 15.70
N VAL A 284 14.05 -6.21 15.67
CA VAL A 284 14.23 -7.03 14.46
C VAL A 284 13.06 -6.76 13.54
N THR A 285 13.32 -6.49 12.26
CA THR A 285 12.26 -6.15 11.30
C THR A 285 12.29 -7.08 10.10
N GLY A 286 11.12 -7.38 9.57
CA GLY A 286 10.98 -8.15 8.33
C GLY A 286 9.68 -7.83 7.63
N THR A 287 9.58 -8.30 6.41
CA THR A 287 8.39 -8.15 5.56
C THR A 287 8.07 -9.52 4.99
N ILE A 288 6.78 -9.83 4.90
CA ILE A 288 6.34 -11.07 4.24
C ILE A 288 6.78 -11.05 2.77
N GLU A 289 7.47 -12.10 2.36
CA GLU A 289 7.78 -12.34 0.95
C GLU A 289 6.56 -12.92 0.24
N ALA A 290 6.26 -12.37 -0.93
CA ALA A 290 5.13 -12.78 -1.76
C ALA A 290 5.43 -12.49 -3.24
N ASP A 291 4.83 -13.30 -4.11
CA ASP A 291 4.89 -13.14 -5.56
C ASP A 291 3.68 -12.34 -6.06
N GLU A 292 3.81 -11.74 -7.24
CA GLU A 292 2.78 -10.90 -7.84
C GLU A 292 1.81 -11.73 -8.69
N TYR A 293 0.50 -11.48 -8.54
CA TYR A 293 -0.55 -12.15 -9.29
C TYR A 293 -1.61 -11.15 -9.77
N TRP A 294 -2.21 -11.46 -10.92
CA TRP A 294 -3.36 -10.73 -11.46
C TRP A 294 -4.56 -11.66 -11.57
N ILE A 295 -5.62 -11.34 -10.84
CA ILE A 295 -6.87 -12.12 -10.80
C ILE A 295 -8.02 -11.18 -11.14
N ASP A 296 -8.73 -11.48 -12.22
CA ASP A 296 -9.80 -10.67 -12.81
C ASP A 296 -9.38 -9.20 -13.05
N GLY A 297 -8.13 -8.99 -13.50
CA GLY A 297 -7.56 -7.65 -13.73
C GLY A 297 -7.19 -6.88 -12.46
N VAL A 298 -7.29 -7.50 -11.28
CA VAL A 298 -6.91 -6.91 -9.99
C VAL A 298 -5.58 -7.49 -9.53
N PHE A 299 -4.67 -6.62 -9.09
CA PHE A 299 -3.37 -6.99 -8.54
C PHE A 299 -3.46 -7.57 -7.12
N TYR A 300 -2.73 -8.64 -6.85
CA TYR A 300 -2.58 -9.29 -5.56
C TYR A 300 -1.12 -9.72 -5.31
N PHE A 301 -0.74 -9.80 -4.03
CA PHE A 301 0.43 -10.56 -3.59
C PHE A 301 0.00 -11.97 -3.17
N GLY A 302 0.66 -13.02 -3.64
CA GLY A 302 0.43 -14.40 -3.22
C GLY A 302 1.66 -14.99 -2.50
N ALA A 303 1.47 -15.70 -1.40
CA ALA A 303 2.56 -16.25 -0.60
C ALA A 303 2.67 -17.78 -0.64
N ASP A 304 3.87 -18.30 -0.40
CA ASP A 304 4.06 -19.67 0.08
C ASP A 304 3.86 -19.68 1.61
N LEU A 305 2.80 -20.33 2.10
CA LEU A 305 2.45 -20.31 3.52
C LEU A 305 3.49 -21.04 4.39
N VAL A 306 4.24 -22.00 3.86
CA VAL A 306 5.32 -22.66 4.62
C VAL A 306 6.46 -21.69 4.83
N LYS A 307 6.89 -20.99 3.78
CA LYS A 307 7.94 -19.98 3.85
C LYS A 307 7.52 -18.79 4.71
N LEU A 308 6.32 -18.27 4.47
CA LEU A 308 5.73 -17.15 5.19
C LEU A 308 5.65 -17.45 6.68
N ARG A 309 5.02 -18.57 7.07
CA ARG A 309 4.84 -18.90 8.49
C ARG A 309 6.15 -19.25 9.18
N SER A 310 7.09 -19.94 8.51
CA SER A 310 8.39 -20.22 9.11
C SER A 310 9.22 -18.96 9.35
N THR A 311 9.26 -18.05 8.37
CA THR A 311 9.97 -16.76 8.51
C THR A 311 9.30 -15.86 9.53
N ALA A 312 7.96 -15.79 9.54
CA ALA A 312 7.20 -15.04 10.53
C ALA A 312 7.46 -15.57 11.94
N TYR A 313 7.42 -16.89 12.14
CA TYR A 313 7.68 -17.51 13.43
C TYR A 313 9.12 -17.23 13.90
N GLU A 314 10.13 -17.49 13.06
CA GLU A 314 11.52 -17.25 13.42
C GLU A 314 11.79 -15.78 13.77
N LEU A 315 11.19 -14.86 13.01
CA LEU A 315 11.29 -13.45 13.27
C LEU A 315 10.57 -13.03 14.56
N LEU A 316 9.33 -13.46 14.78
CA LEU A 316 8.53 -13.01 15.93
C LEU A 316 9.00 -13.68 17.22
N VAL A 317 9.34 -14.97 17.18
CA VAL A 317 9.73 -15.77 18.36
C VAL A 317 11.22 -15.67 18.64
N GLY A 318 12.06 -15.68 17.59
CA GLY A 318 13.53 -15.67 17.71
C GLY A 318 14.18 -17.05 17.61
N GLU A 319 13.39 -18.09 17.31
CA GLU A 319 13.85 -19.47 17.12
C GLU A 319 13.02 -20.13 16.00
N PRO A 320 13.53 -21.18 15.33
CA PRO A 320 12.79 -21.85 14.27
C PRO A 320 11.55 -22.59 14.82
N PRO A 321 10.46 -22.69 14.02
CA PRO A 321 9.26 -23.42 14.42
C PRO A 321 9.53 -24.93 14.54
N GLY A 322 8.75 -25.58 15.42
CA GLY A 322 8.75 -27.04 15.55
C GLY A 322 8.08 -27.76 14.36
N GLU A 323 8.31 -29.05 14.25
CA GLU A 323 7.81 -29.90 13.15
C GLU A 323 6.28 -29.86 13.02
N ASP A 324 5.55 -29.87 14.13
CA ASP A 324 4.08 -29.83 14.13
C ASP A 324 3.53 -28.53 13.50
N PHE A 325 4.20 -27.39 13.74
CA PHE A 325 3.82 -26.12 13.16
C PHE A 325 4.06 -26.11 11.65
N LEU A 326 5.21 -26.63 11.21
CA LEU A 326 5.54 -26.76 9.80
C LEU A 326 4.60 -27.72 9.06
N ALA A 327 4.22 -28.83 9.69
CA ALA A 327 3.26 -29.78 9.12
C ALA A 327 1.88 -29.15 8.89
N ARG A 328 1.39 -28.33 9.83
CA ARG A 328 0.15 -27.55 9.64
C ARG A 328 0.30 -26.51 8.52
N ALA A 329 1.42 -25.78 8.50
CA ALA A 329 1.70 -24.83 7.43
C ALA A 329 1.74 -25.51 6.04
N GLN A 330 2.27 -26.72 5.94
CA GLN A 330 2.29 -27.50 4.70
C GLN A 330 0.89 -27.90 4.25
N ALA A 331 0.04 -28.36 5.16
CA ALA A 331 -1.35 -28.71 4.86
C ALA A 331 -2.13 -27.49 4.34
N ASP A 332 -2.04 -26.36 5.05
CA ASP A 332 -2.72 -25.12 4.67
C ASP A 332 -2.16 -24.56 3.34
N ASN A 333 -0.85 -24.69 3.11
CA ASN A 333 -0.23 -24.23 1.85
C ASN A 333 -0.76 -25.01 0.65
N GLN A 334 -1.00 -26.33 0.78
CA GLN A 334 -1.54 -27.13 -0.32
C GLN A 334 -2.93 -26.64 -0.72
N GLU A 335 -3.80 -26.38 0.25
CA GLU A 335 -5.13 -25.82 0.00
C GLU A 335 -5.02 -24.43 -0.63
N TYR A 336 -4.27 -23.53 0.00
CA TYR A 336 -4.06 -22.16 -0.45
C TYR A 336 -3.56 -22.10 -1.91
N GLN A 337 -2.51 -22.87 -2.24
CA GLN A 337 -1.94 -22.89 -3.58
C GLN A 337 -2.92 -23.47 -4.61
N SER A 338 -3.70 -24.50 -4.21
CA SER A 338 -4.69 -25.10 -5.10
C SER A 338 -5.82 -24.13 -5.48
N VAL A 339 -6.22 -23.25 -4.55
CA VAL A 339 -7.23 -22.22 -4.80
C VAL A 339 -6.63 -21.08 -5.60
N LEU A 340 -5.43 -20.60 -5.22
CA LEU A 340 -4.75 -19.52 -5.92
C LEU A 340 -4.56 -19.83 -7.40
N GLN A 341 -3.98 -20.99 -7.72
CA GLN A 341 -3.74 -21.38 -9.11
C GLN A 341 -5.04 -21.56 -9.90
N ARG A 342 -6.11 -22.04 -9.27
CA ARG A 342 -7.42 -22.17 -9.92
C ARG A 342 -8.01 -20.81 -10.27
N GLU A 343 -7.93 -19.84 -9.35
CA GLU A 343 -8.43 -18.48 -9.58
C GLU A 343 -7.62 -17.73 -10.64
N VAL A 344 -6.29 -17.88 -10.62
CA VAL A 344 -5.40 -17.33 -11.65
C VAL A 344 -5.73 -17.93 -13.02
N ALA A 345 -5.85 -19.25 -13.13
CA ALA A 345 -6.18 -19.91 -14.39
C ALA A 345 -7.57 -19.52 -14.91
N ARG A 346 -8.57 -19.41 -14.01
CA ARG A 346 -9.92 -18.91 -14.35
C ARG A 346 -9.86 -17.50 -14.92
N SER A 347 -9.14 -16.60 -14.26
CA SER A 347 -8.96 -15.21 -14.66
C SER A 347 -8.31 -15.12 -16.04
N GLN A 348 -7.22 -15.87 -16.27
CA GLN A 348 -6.51 -15.90 -17.56
C GLN A 348 -7.40 -16.44 -18.69
N ALA A 349 -8.15 -17.52 -18.45
CA ALA A 349 -9.07 -18.07 -19.44
C ALA A 349 -10.19 -17.08 -19.79
N ALA A 350 -10.72 -16.35 -18.81
CA ALA A 350 -11.73 -15.32 -19.04
C ALA A 350 -11.18 -14.13 -19.82
N ALA A 351 -9.94 -13.70 -19.54
CA ALA A 351 -9.27 -12.65 -20.28
C ALA A 351 -9.02 -13.05 -21.75
N ALA A 352 -8.55 -14.28 -21.99
CA ALA A 352 -8.34 -14.82 -23.33
C ALA A 352 -9.66 -14.89 -24.13
N ALA A 353 -10.74 -15.37 -23.52
CA ALA A 353 -12.05 -15.43 -24.19
C ALA A 353 -12.59 -14.04 -24.58
N ARG A 354 -12.37 -13.01 -23.73
CA ARG A 354 -12.74 -11.62 -24.05
C ARG A 354 -11.93 -11.08 -25.21
N ALA A 355 -10.62 -11.35 -25.24
CA ALA A 355 -9.76 -10.93 -26.35
C ALA A 355 -10.16 -11.58 -27.68
N GLU A 356 -10.58 -12.85 -27.67
CA GLU A 356 -11.12 -13.54 -28.86
C GLU A 356 -12.43 -12.92 -29.34
N GLU A 357 -13.36 -12.58 -28.44
CA GLU A 357 -14.63 -11.94 -28.78
C GLU A 357 -14.44 -10.52 -29.34
N GLU A 358 -13.53 -9.74 -28.76
CA GLU A 358 -13.16 -8.41 -29.23
C GLU A 358 -12.51 -8.48 -30.62
N ALA A 359 -11.61 -9.44 -30.85
CA ALA A 359 -11.02 -9.67 -32.17
C ALA A 359 -12.09 -10.01 -33.21
N ALA A 360 -13.03 -10.90 -32.89
CA ALA A 360 -14.11 -11.30 -33.79
C ALA A 360 -15.10 -10.16 -34.12
N ASN A 361 -15.34 -9.25 -33.18
CA ASN A 361 -16.21 -8.09 -33.42
C ASN A 361 -15.51 -6.97 -34.21
N SER A 362 -14.18 -6.88 -34.17
CA SER A 362 -13.42 -5.89 -34.95
C SER A 362 -13.40 -6.16 -36.46
N ASP A 363 -13.62 -7.41 -36.88
CA ASP A 363 -13.70 -7.80 -38.30
C ASP A 363 -15.09 -7.51 -38.93
N GLY A 364 -16.09 -7.09 -38.14
CA GLY A 364 -17.47 -6.87 -38.58
C GLY A 364 -17.80 -5.46 -39.10
N GLU A 365 -16.92 -4.48 -38.90
CA GLU A 365 -17.18 -3.05 -39.17
C GLU A 365 -16.50 -2.52 -40.45
N SER A 366 -16.43 -3.34 -41.50
CA SER A 366 -16.01 -2.92 -42.85
C SER A 366 -17.14 -3.12 -43.86
N GLY A 367 -18.19 -2.29 -43.78
CA GLY A 367 -19.34 -2.50 -44.65
C GLY A 367 -20.44 -1.47 -44.66
N GLU A 368 -20.17 -0.17 -44.62
CA GLU A 368 -21.16 0.82 -45.07
C GLU A 368 -20.54 1.85 -46.03
N THR A 369 -20.69 1.58 -47.33
CA THR A 369 -20.47 2.53 -48.40
C THR A 369 -21.54 3.63 -48.34
N VAL A 370 -21.17 4.80 -47.83
CA VAL A 370 -21.95 6.02 -48.05
C VAL A 370 -21.65 6.52 -49.47
N ALA A 371 -22.62 6.33 -50.36
CA ALA A 371 -22.62 6.98 -51.67
C ALA A 371 -23.02 8.45 -51.52
N ASP A 372 -22.17 9.37 -51.98
CA ASP A 372 -22.53 10.78 -52.20
C ASP A 372 -22.44 11.10 -53.71
N PRO A 373 -23.52 11.60 -54.34
CA PRO A 373 -23.52 11.98 -55.75
C PRO A 373 -23.21 13.47 -55.95
N THR A 374 -22.77 13.81 -57.17
CA THR A 374 -22.52 15.16 -57.76
C THR A 374 -21.16 15.78 -57.40
N GLY A 375 -20.36 16.36 -58.30
CA GLY A 375 -20.42 16.65 -59.73
C GLY A 375 -19.24 17.57 -60.09
N ASP A 376 -18.69 17.42 -61.30
CA ASP A 376 -17.94 18.37 -62.17
C ASP A 376 -16.97 19.39 -61.52
N GLY A 377 -15.71 19.61 -61.94
CA GLY A 377 -14.96 19.26 -63.14
C GLY A 377 -13.83 20.30 -63.36
N LEU A 378 -12.81 19.90 -64.14
CA LEU A 378 -11.73 20.72 -64.77
C LEU A 378 -10.63 21.22 -63.81
N GLY A 379 -9.33 21.02 -64.01
CA GLY A 379 -8.52 20.50 -65.12
C GLY A 379 -7.14 21.21 -65.05
N GLY A 380 -6.04 20.52 -65.37
CA GLY A 380 -4.80 21.19 -65.78
C GLY A 380 -3.50 20.76 -65.09
N ASP A 381 -2.72 20.01 -65.87
CA ASP A 381 -1.27 19.98 -65.99
C ASP A 381 -0.38 19.08 -65.13
N ALA A 382 0.43 18.36 -65.91
CA ALA A 382 1.30 17.27 -65.61
C ALA A 382 2.67 17.74 -65.11
N ALA A 383 3.26 16.93 -64.22
CA ALA A 383 4.71 16.75 -64.15
C ALA A 383 4.98 15.28 -63.82
N GLU A 384 5.54 14.56 -64.79
CA GLU A 384 6.11 13.22 -64.63
C GLU A 384 7.32 13.27 -63.68
N GLY A 385 7.39 12.28 -62.78
CA GLY A 385 8.52 11.97 -61.91
C GLY A 385 8.24 10.63 -61.20
N PRO A 386 9.27 9.80 -60.96
CA PRO A 386 9.40 8.53 -61.66
C PRO A 386 8.78 7.34 -60.94
N ASP A 387 8.46 6.36 -61.76
CA ASP A 387 8.34 4.93 -61.45
C ASP A 387 9.47 4.51 -60.49
N GLY A 388 9.07 4.27 -59.25
CA GLY A 388 9.93 3.84 -58.17
C GLY A 388 9.05 3.00 -57.26
N THR A 389 9.16 1.69 -57.44
CA THR A 389 8.69 0.68 -56.50
C THR A 389 9.07 1.11 -55.09
N ALA A 390 8.11 1.64 -54.33
CA ALA A 390 8.26 1.88 -52.91
C ALA A 390 8.18 0.50 -52.24
N ASP A 391 9.37 -0.03 -52.05
CA ASP A 391 9.75 -1.16 -51.21
C ASP A 391 8.81 -1.32 -50.00
N GLU A 392 8.23 -2.51 -49.86
CA GLU A 392 7.38 -2.98 -48.76
C GLU A 392 8.16 -3.16 -47.43
N THR A 393 9.23 -2.42 -47.18
CA THR A 393 10.04 -2.58 -45.96
C THR A 393 10.33 -1.25 -45.28
N ALA A 394 9.28 -0.57 -44.83
CA ALA A 394 9.38 0.19 -43.58
C ALA A 394 9.14 -0.81 -42.45
N GLY A 395 10.23 -1.39 -41.93
CA GLY A 395 10.20 -2.35 -40.83
C GLY A 395 9.33 -1.84 -39.69
N ALA A 396 8.22 -2.53 -39.47
CA ALA A 396 7.28 -2.23 -38.40
C ALA A 396 7.97 -2.52 -37.08
N TRP A 397 8.39 -1.49 -36.38
CA TRP A 397 9.03 -1.67 -35.10
C TRP A 397 7.97 -1.68 -34.01
N ALA A 398 7.96 -2.77 -33.24
CA ALA A 398 7.20 -3.03 -32.02
C ALA A 398 5.69 -2.69 -32.01
N SER A 399 4.87 -3.65 -31.59
CA SER A 399 3.46 -3.40 -31.29
C SER A 399 3.33 -2.98 -29.84
N VAL A 400 2.71 -1.83 -29.57
CA VAL A 400 2.59 -1.26 -28.24
C VAL A 400 1.13 -1.25 -27.81
N TYR A 401 0.84 -1.88 -26.69
CA TYR A 401 -0.47 -1.88 -26.03
C TYR A 401 -0.44 -0.86 -24.90
N VAL A 402 -1.25 0.18 -24.99
CA VAL A 402 -1.38 1.19 -23.94
C VAL A 402 -2.70 0.96 -23.21
N VAL A 403 -2.65 0.67 -21.92
CA VAL A 403 -3.84 0.56 -21.06
C VAL A 403 -4.02 1.88 -20.33
N ASP A 404 -5.02 2.65 -20.73
CA ASP A 404 -5.44 3.85 -20.00
C ASP A 404 -6.37 3.45 -18.86
N ALA A 405 -5.90 3.65 -17.64
CA ALA A 405 -6.74 3.50 -16.46
C ALA A 405 -6.75 4.76 -15.60
N THR A 406 -6.46 5.92 -16.16
CA THR A 406 -6.59 7.19 -15.43
C THR A 406 -8.04 7.69 -15.41
N GLY A 407 -8.89 7.15 -16.30
CA GLY A 407 -10.25 7.61 -16.52
C GLY A 407 -10.34 9.00 -17.17
N GLN A 408 -9.22 9.55 -17.66
CA GLN A 408 -9.15 10.89 -18.26
C GLN A 408 -8.62 10.92 -19.70
N GLY A 409 -8.28 9.77 -20.30
CA GLY A 409 -7.85 9.71 -21.71
C GLY A 409 -6.37 10.05 -21.94
N ALA A 410 -5.55 10.10 -20.89
CA ALA A 410 -4.14 10.51 -20.94
C ALA A 410 -3.26 9.58 -21.81
N ALA A 411 -3.68 8.34 -22.06
CA ALA A 411 -2.93 7.43 -22.94
C ALA A 411 -2.83 7.93 -24.38
N TRP A 412 -3.86 8.66 -24.84
CA TRP A 412 -3.93 9.19 -26.21
C TRP A 412 -2.90 10.27 -26.49
N ASP A 413 -2.41 10.97 -25.46
CA ASP A 413 -1.41 12.03 -25.58
C ASP A 413 -0.03 11.49 -26.02
N TYR A 414 0.23 10.21 -25.78
CA TYR A 414 1.51 9.57 -26.11
C TYR A 414 1.51 8.88 -27.47
N VAL A 415 0.33 8.56 -28.03
CA VAL A 415 0.18 7.83 -29.29
C VAL A 415 0.94 8.51 -30.43
N ALA A 416 0.77 9.83 -30.59
CA ALA A 416 1.41 10.58 -31.66
C ALA A 416 2.95 10.59 -31.55
N GLY A 417 3.52 10.63 -30.34
CA GLY A 417 4.96 10.57 -30.12
C GLY A 417 5.55 9.19 -30.40
N LEU A 418 4.82 8.15 -29.99
CA LEU A 418 5.19 6.75 -30.20
C LEU A 418 5.12 6.39 -31.70
N GLU A 419 4.03 6.77 -32.38
CA GLU A 419 3.89 6.62 -33.84
C GLU A 419 4.88 7.49 -34.63
N ALA A 420 5.25 8.67 -34.14
CA ALA A 420 6.27 9.52 -34.80
C ALA A 420 7.68 8.95 -34.70
N ALA A 421 7.96 8.17 -33.65
CA ALA A 421 9.16 7.34 -33.64
C ALA A 421 9.06 6.18 -34.66
N GLY A 422 7.83 5.90 -35.15
CA GLY A 422 7.31 4.85 -36.05
C GLY A 422 6.57 3.62 -35.43
N MET A 423 6.14 3.62 -34.15
CA MET A 423 5.57 2.43 -33.48
C MET A 423 4.22 2.12 -34.07
N ARG A 424 3.77 0.86 -33.99
CA ARG A 424 2.34 0.58 -34.06
C ARG A 424 1.74 0.58 -32.66
N VAL A 425 0.83 1.50 -32.39
CA VAL A 425 0.22 1.67 -31.06
C VAL A 425 -1.24 1.23 -31.09
N ARG A 426 -1.69 0.51 -30.06
CA ARG A 426 -3.09 0.18 -29.78
C ARG A 426 -3.41 0.60 -28.35
N VAL A 427 -4.44 1.43 -28.18
CA VAL A 427 -4.89 1.92 -26.86
C VAL A 427 -6.13 1.16 -26.43
N HIS A 428 -6.16 0.68 -25.20
CA HIS A 428 -7.30 0.02 -24.57
C HIS A 428 -7.71 0.79 -23.30
N GLU A 429 -9.00 1.10 -23.17
CA GLU A 429 -9.52 1.88 -22.05
C GLU A 429 -10.08 0.94 -20.97
N SER A 430 -9.59 1.06 -19.74
CA SER A 430 -10.02 0.24 -18.60
C SER A 430 -10.48 1.10 -17.43
N GLN A 431 -11.72 0.88 -16.94
CA GLN A 431 -12.27 1.63 -15.80
C GLN A 431 -11.84 1.11 -14.41
N ALA A 432 -11.00 0.06 -14.36
CA ALA A 432 -10.76 -0.72 -13.13
C ALA A 432 -9.41 -0.47 -12.45
N VAL A 433 -8.54 0.35 -13.04
CA VAL A 433 -7.18 0.66 -12.54
C VAL A 433 -7.05 2.19 -12.40
N LEU A 434 -6.00 2.72 -11.75
CA LEU A 434 -5.77 4.17 -11.54
C LEU A 434 -4.39 4.64 -12.06
N SER A 435 -3.83 3.97 -13.06
CA SER A 435 -2.51 4.27 -13.66
C SER A 435 -2.44 3.86 -15.13
N VAL A 436 -1.69 4.57 -15.98
CA VAL A 436 -1.42 4.11 -17.36
C VAL A 436 -0.36 3.01 -17.32
N THR A 437 -0.68 1.85 -17.88
CA THR A 437 0.26 0.73 -18.04
C THR A 437 0.40 0.42 -19.53
N MET A 438 1.62 0.48 -20.05
CA MET A 438 1.96 0.26 -21.45
C MET A 438 2.76 -1.04 -21.57
N ALA A 439 2.27 -2.02 -22.33
CA ALA A 439 2.99 -3.25 -22.65
C ALA A 439 3.55 -3.16 -24.08
N LEU A 440 4.83 -3.50 -24.29
CA LEU A 440 5.42 -3.58 -25.63
C LEU A 440 5.72 -5.02 -26.03
N VAL A 441 5.35 -5.35 -27.25
CA VAL A 441 5.77 -6.57 -27.96
C VAL A 441 7.00 -6.22 -28.79
N ARG A 442 8.11 -6.92 -28.53
CA ARG A 442 9.44 -6.61 -29.09
C ARG A 442 9.76 -7.50 -30.29
N ASP A 443 10.57 -6.98 -31.22
CA ASP A 443 11.29 -7.79 -32.22
C ASP A 443 12.55 -8.42 -31.58
N PRO A 444 12.67 -9.77 -31.56
CA PRO A 444 13.70 -10.49 -30.82
C PRO A 444 15.15 -10.19 -31.25
N GLU A 445 15.39 -9.53 -32.39
CA GLU A 445 16.76 -9.24 -32.87
C GLU A 445 17.39 -7.94 -32.35
N LEU A 446 16.67 -7.13 -31.56
CA LEU A 446 17.14 -5.78 -31.17
C LEU A 446 18.03 -5.76 -29.91
N ASP A 447 18.74 -4.66 -29.65
CA ASP A 447 19.60 -4.47 -28.46
C ASP A 447 18.88 -3.68 -27.35
N GLU A 448 18.98 -4.13 -26.10
CA GLU A 448 18.20 -3.65 -24.94
C GLU A 448 18.48 -2.19 -24.58
N GLU A 449 19.75 -1.79 -24.58
CA GLU A 449 20.17 -0.44 -24.18
C GLU A 449 19.70 0.61 -25.20
N SER A 450 19.75 0.24 -26.48
CA SER A 450 19.27 1.06 -27.59
C SER A 450 17.75 1.31 -27.54
N VAL A 451 16.98 0.30 -27.11
CA VAL A 451 15.52 0.41 -26.93
C VAL A 451 15.18 1.32 -25.76
N ARG A 452 15.87 1.16 -24.62
CA ARG A 452 15.71 2.00 -23.43
C ARG A 452 15.95 3.48 -23.74
N GLN A 453 17.09 3.79 -24.36
CA GLN A 453 17.48 5.18 -24.67
C GLN A 453 16.49 5.87 -25.62
N ARG A 454 15.92 5.12 -26.57
CA ARG A 454 14.94 5.66 -27.53
C ARG A 454 13.59 5.91 -26.86
N LEU A 455 13.14 5.02 -25.97
CA LEU A 455 11.88 5.19 -25.23
C LEU A 455 11.94 6.33 -24.21
N GLU A 456 13.05 6.49 -23.49
CA GLU A 456 13.28 7.62 -22.57
C GLU A 456 13.23 8.99 -23.28
N SER A 457 13.58 9.03 -24.58
CA SER A 457 13.51 10.27 -25.36
C SER A 457 12.12 10.63 -25.88
N VAL A 458 11.19 9.66 -25.90
CA VAL A 458 9.80 9.86 -26.35
C VAL A 458 8.86 10.06 -25.16
N ILE A 459 9.12 9.40 -24.02
CA ILE A 459 8.35 9.57 -22.78
C ILE A 459 9.32 9.83 -21.60
N PRO A 460 9.54 11.11 -21.23
CA PRO A 460 10.38 11.43 -20.08
C PRO A 460 9.74 10.93 -18.77
N GLY A 461 10.55 10.37 -17.86
CA GLY A 461 10.11 9.96 -16.51
C GLY A 461 9.65 8.50 -16.35
N VAL A 462 9.77 7.67 -17.39
CA VAL A 462 9.36 6.25 -17.33
C VAL A 462 10.46 5.35 -16.74
N VAL A 463 10.09 4.49 -15.79
CA VAL A 463 10.96 3.41 -15.29
C VAL A 463 10.67 2.13 -16.08
N ILE A 464 11.67 1.63 -16.81
CA ILE A 464 11.56 0.42 -17.62
C ILE A 464 11.91 -0.81 -16.77
N ARG A 465 10.97 -1.76 -16.61
CA ARG A 465 11.25 -3.08 -16.01
C ARG A 465 10.97 -4.19 -17.03
N MET A 466 11.96 -5.06 -17.22
CA MET A 466 11.84 -6.25 -18.05
C MET A 466 11.57 -7.45 -17.16
N ALA A 467 10.49 -8.17 -17.43
CA ALA A 467 10.20 -9.47 -16.84
C ALA A 467 9.63 -10.35 -17.96
N PRO A 468 10.15 -11.59 -18.16
CA PRO A 468 9.55 -12.51 -19.11
C PRO A 468 8.17 -12.95 -18.60
N ASP A 469 7.13 -12.75 -19.41
CA ASP A 469 5.80 -13.30 -19.15
C ASP A 469 5.77 -14.79 -19.53
N PRO A 470 5.50 -15.71 -18.60
CA PRO A 470 5.44 -17.15 -18.89
C PRO A 470 4.20 -17.59 -19.68
N THR A 471 3.30 -16.68 -20.05
CA THR A 471 2.00 -16.99 -20.68
C THR A 471 1.76 -16.35 -22.05
N ALA A 472 2.70 -15.59 -22.61
CA ALA A 472 2.55 -15.00 -23.93
C ALA A 472 2.88 -16.01 -25.05
N ALA A 473 2.01 -16.10 -26.07
CA ALA A 473 2.28 -16.89 -27.29
C ALA A 473 3.24 -16.18 -28.27
N ASP A 474 3.39 -14.86 -28.13
CA ASP A 474 4.35 -14.01 -28.81
C ASP A 474 5.01 -13.09 -27.76
N ASP A 475 6.33 -13.15 -27.64
CA ASP A 475 7.14 -12.56 -26.56
C ASP A 475 6.78 -11.10 -26.18
N ILE A 476 6.19 -10.92 -25.00
CA ILE A 476 6.04 -9.62 -24.32
C ILE A 476 7.24 -9.45 -23.38
N ASP A 477 8.16 -8.56 -23.73
CA ASP A 477 9.42 -8.36 -22.98
C ASP A 477 9.42 -7.09 -22.10
N LEU A 478 8.40 -6.22 -22.22
CA LEU A 478 8.46 -4.88 -21.61
C LEU A 478 7.11 -4.44 -21.05
N VAL A 479 7.08 -4.15 -19.74
CA VAL A 479 5.99 -3.44 -19.08
C VAL A 479 6.50 -2.06 -18.67
N LEU A 480 5.89 -1.03 -19.23
CA LEU A 480 6.16 0.38 -18.98
C LEU A 480 4.99 1.00 -18.22
N GLY A 481 5.16 1.34 -16.94
CA GLY A 481 4.17 2.12 -16.22
C GLY A 481 4.49 3.62 -16.32
N THR A 482 3.48 4.47 -16.55
CA THR A 482 3.62 5.86 -16.12
C THR A 482 3.49 5.88 -14.61
N ASN A 483 4.50 6.37 -13.91
CA ASN A 483 4.25 6.94 -12.59
C ASN A 483 3.25 8.08 -12.82
N VAL A 484 2.06 8.06 -12.20
CA VAL A 484 1.22 9.28 -12.08
C VAL A 484 1.86 10.17 -11.01
N LEU A 485 3.12 10.49 -11.30
CA LEU A 485 4.12 11.14 -10.49
C LEU A 485 5.15 11.74 -11.44
N GLY A 486 4.80 12.93 -11.93
CA GLY A 486 5.60 13.82 -12.77
C GLY A 486 5.46 13.48 -14.25
N ASP A 487 4.90 14.33 -15.11
CA ASP A 487 4.69 15.79 -15.01
C ASP A 487 3.24 16.24 -14.75
#